data_AF-A0AB36ZYH6-F1
#
_entry.id   AF-A0AB36ZYH6-F1
#
_cell.length_a   1.000
_cell.length_b   1.000
_cell.length_c   1.000
_cell.angle_alpha   90.00
_cell.angle_beta   90.00
_cell.angle_gamma   90.00
#
_symmetry.space_group_name_H-M   'P 1'
#
loop_
_entity.id
_entity.type
_entity.pdbx_description
1 polymer ?
#
loop_
_entity_poly.entity_id
_entity_poly.type
_entity_poly.pdbx_seq_one_letter_code
_entity_poly.pdbx_strand_id
1 'polypeptide(L)'
;MAPFNKNKTKSFNFCKDSTKIINSYKKRKSALIVTSNKKILDVAKLISLCYVNNKMQFILDKNLLFHEFVLHKIKKLHKDKTVKDHGDSISITGKDVNALKIYTSWKNIQKNKPDIKDELEYAIRSIKKENYSQVYLVYPKANDFKRHIPVYVDELKNKAYVIKAIPYSLRSTIR
;
A
#
# COMPACT_ATOMS: atom_id res chain seq x y z
N MET A 1 -34.88 25.61 -18.03
CA MET A 1 -33.74 24.88 -18.62
C MET A 1 -32.66 25.89 -18.95
N ALA A 2 -31.52 25.86 -18.26
CA ALA A 2 -30.38 26.72 -18.58
C ALA A 2 -29.59 26.10 -19.74
N PRO A 3 -29.07 26.90 -20.70
CA PRO A 3 -28.29 26.35 -21.80
C PRO A 3 -26.92 25.90 -21.30
N PHE A 4 -26.56 24.65 -21.60
CA PHE A 4 -25.23 24.11 -21.37
C PHE A 4 -24.23 24.81 -22.29
N ASN A 5 -23.32 25.60 -21.71
CA ASN A 5 -22.24 26.24 -22.44
C ASN A 5 -21.19 25.19 -22.87
N LYS A 6 -21.38 24.61 -24.06
CA LYS A 6 -20.37 23.82 -24.77
C LYS A 6 -19.36 24.80 -25.37
N ASN A 7 -18.14 24.83 -24.83
CA ASN A 7 -16.86 24.93 -25.55
C ASN A 7 -15.76 25.43 -24.61
N LYS A 8 -15.25 24.57 -23.72
CA LYS A 8 -13.87 24.72 -23.23
C LYS A 8 -12.95 24.10 -24.28
N THR A 9 -12.45 24.92 -25.19
CA THR A 9 -11.31 24.56 -26.04
C THR A 9 -10.15 24.16 -25.12
N LYS A 10 -9.81 22.88 -25.13
CA LYS A 10 -8.61 22.39 -24.42
C LYS A 10 -7.40 22.91 -25.19
N SER A 11 -6.83 24.03 -24.76
CA SER A 11 -5.52 24.44 -25.24
C SER A 11 -4.45 23.55 -24.61
N PHE A 12 -3.62 22.95 -25.45
CA PHE A 12 -2.43 22.23 -24.99
C PHE A 12 -1.22 23.12 -25.21
N ASN A 13 -0.56 23.52 -24.12
CA ASN A 13 0.69 24.26 -24.22
C ASN A 13 1.80 23.28 -24.62
N PHE A 14 2.33 23.44 -25.82
CA PHE A 14 3.47 22.66 -26.29
C PHE A 14 4.69 22.99 -25.44
N CYS A 15 5.16 22.01 -24.67
CA CYS A 15 6.48 22.09 -24.03
C CYS A 15 7.55 21.67 -25.04
N LYS A 16 8.42 22.62 -25.41
CA LYS A 16 9.55 22.41 -26.33
C LYS A 16 10.47 21.30 -25.85
N ASP A 17 10.74 21.25 -24.55
CA ASP A 17 11.64 20.27 -23.94
C ASP A 17 11.01 18.87 -23.93
N SER A 18 9.75 18.74 -23.51
CA SER A 18 9.02 17.47 -23.57
C SER A 18 8.92 16.93 -25.00
N THR A 19 8.68 17.81 -25.97
CA THR A 19 8.62 17.44 -27.40
C THR A 19 9.96 16.91 -27.90
N LYS A 20 11.07 17.55 -27.51
CA LYS A 20 12.43 17.08 -27.85
C LYS A 20 12.72 15.70 -27.24
N ILE A 21 12.34 15.49 -25.97
CA ILE A 21 12.52 14.20 -25.27
C ILE A 21 11.75 13.08 -25.98
N ILE A 22 10.45 13.28 -26.24
CA ILE A 22 9.60 12.29 -26.89
C ILE A 22 10.13 11.95 -28.30
N ASN A 23 10.53 12.96 -29.08
CA ASN A 23 11.03 12.75 -30.43
C ASN A 23 12.39 12.05 -30.46
N SER A 24 13.29 12.32 -29.49
CA SER A 24 14.56 11.60 -29.37
C SER A 24 14.33 10.12 -29.09
N TYR A 25 13.43 9.82 -28.14
CA TYR A 25 13.06 8.45 -27.80
C TYR A 25 12.45 7.69 -28.99
N LYS A 26 11.45 8.29 -29.67
CA LYS A 26 10.80 7.68 -30.85
C LYS A 26 11.78 7.41 -32.00
N LYS A 27 12.74 8.30 -32.22
CA LYS A 27 13.72 8.18 -33.32
C LYS A 27 14.91 7.28 -32.99
N ARG A 28 14.96 6.65 -31.80
CA ARG A 28 16.10 5.87 -31.28
C ARG A 28 17.46 6.57 -31.44
N LYS A 29 17.46 7.90 -31.52
CA LYS A 29 18.69 8.70 -31.51
C LYS A 29 19.02 8.96 -30.05
N SER A 30 20.21 8.53 -29.61
CA SER A 30 20.78 8.91 -28.31
C SER A 30 21.20 10.38 -28.36
N ALA A 31 20.24 11.30 -28.46
CA ALA A 31 20.55 12.71 -28.28
C ALA A 31 20.70 12.95 -26.78
N LEU A 32 21.85 13.46 -26.36
CA LEU A 32 22.06 13.94 -25.01
C LEU A 32 21.14 15.15 -24.80
N ILE A 33 20.06 14.97 -24.02
CA ILE A 33 19.14 16.05 -23.68
C ILE A 33 19.62 16.66 -22.36
N VAL A 34 20.38 17.75 -22.47
CA VAL A 34 20.78 18.56 -21.33
C VAL A 34 19.62 19.46 -20.95
N THR A 35 19.10 19.31 -19.73
CA THR A 35 18.06 20.19 -19.17
C THR A 35 18.47 20.66 -17.78
N SER A 36 18.33 21.96 -17.51
CA SER A 36 18.53 22.55 -16.19
C SER A 36 17.30 22.42 -15.29
N ASN A 37 16.19 21.87 -15.81
CA ASN A 37 14.94 21.74 -15.08
C ASN A 37 14.92 20.44 -14.27
N LYS A 38 15.12 20.56 -12.95
CA LYS A 38 15.11 19.44 -12.00
C LYS A 38 13.84 18.58 -12.09
N LYS A 39 12.66 19.19 -12.33
CA LYS A 39 11.40 18.44 -12.47
C LYS A 39 11.39 17.56 -13.72
N ILE A 40 12.00 18.02 -14.82
CA ILE A 40 12.12 17.22 -16.05
C ILE A 40 13.06 16.04 -15.82
N LEU A 41 14.12 16.22 -15.03
CA LEU A 41 15.03 15.12 -14.68
C LEU A 41 14.34 14.03 -13.88
N ASP A 42 13.52 14.39 -12.88
CA ASP A 42 12.78 13.43 -12.07
C ASP A 42 11.76 12.64 -12.92
N VAL A 43 11.07 13.31 -13.84
CA VAL A 43 10.17 12.67 -14.80
C VAL A 43 10.93 11.76 -15.77
N ALA A 44 12.10 12.19 -16.28
CA ALA A 44 12.92 11.38 -17.16
C ALA A 44 13.44 10.11 -16.47
N LYS A 45 13.86 10.21 -15.21
CA LYS A 45 14.24 9.06 -14.37
C LYS A 45 13.07 8.09 -14.16
N LEU A 46 11.88 8.62 -13.88
CA LEU A 46 10.68 7.80 -13.76
C LEU A 46 10.37 7.07 -15.07
N ILE A 47 10.41 7.76 -16.21
CA ILE A 47 10.19 7.15 -17.53
C ILE A 47 11.25 6.07 -17.79
N SER A 48 12.53 6.30 -17.49
CA SER A 48 13.57 5.28 -17.70
C SER A 48 13.40 4.06 -16.80
N LEU A 49 12.90 4.24 -15.57
CA LEU A 49 12.58 3.12 -14.67
C LEU A 49 11.35 2.34 -15.15
N CYS A 50 10.37 3.04 -15.73
CA CYS A 50 9.11 2.46 -16.19
C CYS A 50 9.16 1.89 -17.62
N TYR A 51 10.26 2.07 -18.38
CA TYR A 51 10.35 1.60 -19.76
C TYR A 51 11.56 0.69 -19.94
N VAL A 52 11.30 -0.62 -20.07
CA VAL A 52 12.31 -1.65 -20.33
C VAL A 52 11.99 -2.31 -21.68
N ASN A 53 12.99 -2.40 -22.57
CA ASN A 53 12.85 -2.97 -23.92
C ASN A 53 11.76 -2.31 -24.78
N ASN A 54 11.67 -0.98 -24.75
CA ASN A 54 10.63 -0.18 -25.42
C ASN A 54 9.18 -0.51 -25.01
N LYS A 55 9.00 -1.22 -23.89
CA LYS A 55 7.69 -1.51 -23.31
C LYS A 55 7.61 -0.85 -21.95
N MET A 56 6.47 -0.23 -21.67
CA MET A 56 6.19 0.25 -20.33
C MET A 56 6.05 -0.98 -19.41
N GLN A 57 6.93 -1.09 -18.42
CA GLN A 57 6.98 -2.14 -17.42
C GLN A 57 7.06 -1.48 -16.05
N PHE A 58 6.12 -1.79 -15.17
CA PHE A 58 6.08 -1.23 -13.83
C PHE A 58 6.11 -2.37 -12.83
N ILE A 59 7.19 -2.44 -12.05
CA ILE A 59 7.33 -3.43 -10.98
C ILE A 59 6.85 -2.76 -9.71
N LEU A 60 5.78 -3.31 -9.13
CA LEU A 60 5.23 -2.85 -7.87
C LEU A 60 5.42 -3.93 -6.81
N ASP A 61 5.85 -3.51 -5.63
CA ASP A 61 5.82 -4.38 -4.47
C ASP A 61 4.37 -4.53 -3.99
N LYS A 62 3.83 -5.73 -4.17
CA LYS A 62 2.47 -6.09 -3.74
C LYS A 62 2.25 -5.90 -2.24
N ASN A 63 3.26 -6.10 -1.40
CA ASN A 63 3.15 -5.94 0.04
C ASN A 63 3.05 -4.47 0.40
N LEU A 64 3.89 -3.63 -0.20
CA LEU A 64 3.84 -2.18 -0.02
C LEU A 64 2.49 -1.61 -0.48
N LEU A 65 2.01 -2.00 -1.66
CA LEU A 65 0.71 -1.58 -2.14
C LEU A 65 -0.43 -1.96 -1.19
N PHE A 66 -0.35 -3.16 -0.63
CA PHE A 66 -1.35 -3.66 0.30
C PHE A 66 -1.31 -2.93 1.65
N HIS A 67 -0.10 -2.70 2.16
CA HIS A 67 0.14 -1.92 3.36
C HIS A 67 -0.49 -0.53 3.22
N GLU A 68 -0.16 0.20 2.16
CA GLU A 68 -0.68 1.54 1.86
C GLU A 68 -2.21 1.54 1.74
N PHE A 69 -2.76 0.55 1.07
CA PHE A 69 -4.21 0.40 0.96
C PHE A 69 -4.89 0.25 2.33
N VAL A 70 -4.34 -0.62 3.19
CA VAL A 70 -4.87 -0.86 4.54
C VAL A 70 -4.70 0.40 5.40
N LEU A 71 -3.53 1.04 5.37
CA LEU A 71 -3.23 2.28 6.08
C LEU A 71 -4.21 3.39 5.73
N HIS A 72 -4.44 3.63 4.44
CA HIS A 72 -5.36 4.66 3.99
C HIS A 72 -6.78 4.41 4.49
N LYS A 73 -7.24 3.16 4.44
CA LYS A 73 -8.57 2.78 4.90
C LYS A 73 -8.72 2.89 6.42
N ILE A 74 -7.70 2.52 7.19
CA ILE A 74 -7.65 2.69 8.63
C ILE A 74 -7.70 4.17 9.01
N LYS A 75 -6.86 5.01 8.40
CA LYS A 75 -6.86 6.48 8.63
C LYS A 75 -8.23 7.10 8.35
N LYS A 76 -8.92 6.62 7.30
CA LYS A 76 -10.26 7.08 6.95
C LYS A 76 -11.33 6.65 7.97
N LEU A 77 -11.23 5.44 8.51
CA LEU A 77 -12.20 4.87 9.46
C LEU A 77 -12.02 5.39 10.89
N HIS A 78 -10.77 5.64 11.30
CA HIS A 78 -10.38 6.01 12.65
C HIS A 78 -9.80 7.43 12.70
N LYS A 79 -10.57 8.41 12.24
CA LYS A 79 -10.15 9.82 12.18
C LYS A 79 -9.92 10.44 13.57
N ASP A 80 -10.58 9.89 14.58
CA ASP A 80 -10.53 10.27 15.99
C ASP A 80 -9.32 9.67 16.73
N LYS A 81 -8.54 8.80 16.08
CA LYS A 81 -7.47 8.03 16.73
C LYS A 81 -6.11 8.36 16.14
N THR A 82 -5.06 8.08 16.91
CA THR A 82 -3.70 8.18 16.42
C THR A 82 -3.34 6.93 15.64
N VAL A 83 -3.19 7.08 14.32
CA VAL A 83 -2.73 6.03 13.40
C VAL A 83 -1.30 6.36 12.99
N LYS A 84 -0.33 5.52 13.40
CA LYS A 84 1.08 5.65 13.00
C LYS A 84 1.47 4.51 12.07
N ASP A 85 2.26 4.87 11.07
CA ASP A 85 2.86 3.97 10.10
C ASP A 85 4.32 3.73 10.51
N HIS A 86 4.72 2.46 10.58
CA HIS A 86 6.08 2.02 10.89
C HIS A 86 6.78 1.37 9.67
N GLY A 87 6.17 1.46 8.49
CA GLY A 87 6.64 0.87 7.23
C GLY A 87 6.22 -0.58 7.05
N ASP A 88 6.49 -1.44 8.05
CA ASP A 88 6.11 -2.87 8.04
C ASP A 88 4.76 -3.14 8.74
N SER A 89 4.29 -2.16 9.51
CA SER A 89 3.16 -2.30 10.42
C SER A 89 2.50 -0.97 10.73
N ILE A 90 1.26 -1.04 11.21
CA ILE A 90 0.42 0.12 11.51
C ILE A 90 -0.01 0.01 12.96
N SER A 91 0.16 1.06 13.75
CA SER A 91 -0.33 1.11 15.13
C SER A 91 -1.51 2.07 15.27
N ILE A 92 -2.53 1.65 16.00
CA ILE A 92 -3.68 2.47 16.37
C ILE A 92 -3.71 2.62 17.89
N THR A 93 -3.69 3.85 18.37
CA THR A 93 -3.79 4.18 19.80
C THR A 93 -4.81 5.29 20.02
N GLY A 94 -5.51 5.25 21.16
CA GLY A 94 -6.49 6.26 21.57
C GLY A 94 -6.92 6.07 23.02
N LYS A 95 -7.65 7.03 23.59
CA LYS A 95 -8.10 6.96 25.00
C LYS A 95 -8.94 5.72 25.31
N ASP A 96 -9.76 5.28 24.35
CA ASP A 96 -10.70 4.15 24.52
C ASP A 96 -10.32 2.92 23.68
N VAL A 97 -9.07 2.84 23.25
CA VAL A 97 -8.60 1.75 22.38
C VAL A 97 -7.34 1.13 22.94
N ASN A 98 -7.48 -0.14 23.29
CA ASN A 98 -6.37 -1.06 23.51
C ASN A 98 -5.34 -0.91 22.39
N ALA A 99 -4.07 -0.64 22.75
CA ALA A 99 -3.00 -0.44 21.79
C ALA A 99 -2.98 -1.61 20.79
N LEU A 100 -3.31 -1.30 19.54
CA LEU A 100 -3.47 -2.27 18.47
C LEU A 100 -2.33 -2.11 17.47
N LYS A 101 -1.67 -3.21 17.15
CA LYS A 101 -0.69 -3.28 16.06
C LYS A 101 -1.23 -4.15 14.93
N ILE A 102 -0.98 -3.73 13.69
CA ILE A 102 -1.51 -4.35 12.49
C ILE A 102 -0.34 -4.64 11.57
N TYR A 103 -0.13 -5.91 11.25
CA TYR A 103 0.83 -6.36 10.26
C TYR A 103 0.09 -6.69 8.97
N THR A 104 0.61 -6.23 7.84
CA THR A 104 0.00 -6.43 6.52
C THR A 104 0.90 -7.29 5.66
N SER A 105 0.36 -8.36 5.07
CA SER A 105 1.12 -9.24 4.19
C SER A 105 0.25 -9.65 3.01
N TRP A 106 0.75 -9.53 1.78
CA TRP A 106 0.05 -10.04 0.60
C TRP A 106 0.28 -11.55 0.47
N LYS A 107 -0.54 -12.30 1.19
CA LYS A 107 -0.52 -13.77 1.22
C LYS A 107 -1.91 -14.35 1.08
N ASN A 108 -2.03 -15.44 0.33
CA ASN A 108 -3.29 -16.19 0.23
C ASN A 108 -3.39 -17.16 1.41
N ILE A 109 -4.18 -16.81 2.42
CA ILE A 109 -4.34 -17.64 3.62
C ILE A 109 -5.37 -18.72 3.36
N GLN A 110 -5.01 -19.97 3.65
CA GLN A 110 -5.93 -21.10 3.69
C GLN A 110 -6.42 -21.30 5.13
N LYS A 111 -7.74 -21.45 5.31
CA LYS A 111 -8.35 -21.60 6.64
C LYS A 111 -7.78 -22.78 7.43
N ASN A 112 -7.50 -23.90 6.75
CA ASN A 112 -7.14 -25.16 7.40
C ASN A 112 -5.62 -25.30 7.63
N LYS A 113 -4.81 -24.50 6.93
CA LYS A 113 -3.34 -24.51 7.05
C LYS A 113 -2.79 -23.11 6.77
N PRO A 114 -3.04 -22.14 7.67
CA PRO A 114 -2.57 -20.78 7.49
C PRO A 114 -1.05 -20.77 7.63
N ASP A 115 -0.35 -20.48 6.54
CA ASP A 115 1.10 -20.29 6.56
C ASP A 115 1.41 -18.88 7.08
N ILE A 116 1.49 -18.72 8.41
CA ILE A 116 1.60 -17.42 9.09
C ILE A 116 2.75 -17.36 10.11
N LYS A 117 3.70 -18.29 10.04
CA LYS A 117 4.72 -18.47 11.09
C LYS A 117 5.57 -17.22 11.30
N ASP A 118 6.08 -16.64 10.22
CA ASP A 118 6.95 -15.46 10.30
C ASP A 118 6.20 -14.26 10.87
N GLU A 119 4.97 -14.02 10.39
CA GLU A 119 4.11 -12.95 10.89
C GLU A 119 3.73 -13.13 12.37
N LEU A 120 3.59 -14.38 12.81
CA LEU A 120 3.27 -14.73 14.18
C LEU A 120 4.44 -14.43 15.13
N GLU A 121 5.68 -14.69 14.74
CA GLU A 121 6.86 -14.33 15.53
C GLU A 121 6.94 -12.81 15.76
N TYR A 122 6.68 -12.02 14.73
CA TYR A 122 6.61 -10.56 14.86
C TYR A 122 5.49 -10.13 15.81
N ALA A 123 4.31 -10.74 15.71
CA ALA A 123 3.19 -10.47 16.61
C ALA A 123 3.51 -10.79 18.08
N ILE A 124 4.12 -11.95 18.35
CA ILE A 124 4.56 -12.34 19.70
C ILE A 124 5.58 -11.33 20.23
N ARG A 125 6.52 -10.89 19.40
CA ARG A 125 7.54 -9.89 19.76
C ARG A 125 6.90 -8.55 20.15
N SER A 126 5.94 -8.05 19.38
CA SER A 126 5.24 -6.80 19.69
C SER A 126 4.45 -6.86 20.99
N ILE A 127 3.83 -8.01 21.28
CA ILE A 127 3.12 -8.22 22.54
C ILE A 127 4.09 -8.23 23.73
N LYS A 128 5.24 -8.90 23.59
CA LYS A 128 6.21 -9.06 24.68
C LYS A 128 7.04 -7.80 24.95
N LYS A 129 7.42 -7.05 23.90
CA LYS A 129 8.40 -5.94 23.99
C LYS A 129 7.78 -4.56 23.84
N GLU A 130 6.68 -4.42 23.11
CA GLU A 130 6.15 -3.12 22.69
C GLU A 130 4.77 -2.81 23.33
N ASN A 131 4.32 -3.62 24.29
CA ASN A 131 3.10 -3.43 25.09
C ASN A 131 1.79 -3.29 24.28
N TYR A 132 1.71 -3.86 23.09
CA TYR A 132 0.45 -3.94 22.34
C TYR A 132 -0.44 -5.04 22.89
N SER A 133 -1.66 -4.71 23.35
CA SER A 133 -2.63 -5.68 23.86
C SER A 133 -3.34 -6.47 22.75
N GLN A 134 -3.31 -5.96 21.51
CA GLN A 134 -3.92 -6.59 20.35
C GLN A 134 -2.99 -6.56 19.15
N VAL A 135 -2.90 -7.67 18.42
CA VAL A 135 -2.15 -7.73 17.16
C VAL A 135 -3.00 -8.38 16.07
N TYR A 136 -3.20 -7.67 14.96
CA TYR A 136 -3.91 -8.17 13.79
C TYR A 136 -2.97 -8.47 12.64
N LEU A 137 -3.03 -9.70 12.15
CA LEU A 137 -2.36 -10.14 10.94
C LEU A 137 -3.34 -10.01 9.77
N VAL A 138 -3.14 -9.00 8.93
CA VAL A 138 -4.09 -8.62 7.89
C VAL A 138 -3.60 -9.13 6.55
N TYR A 139 -4.49 -9.82 5.84
CA TYR A 139 -4.22 -10.42 4.53
C TYR A 139 -5.34 -10.10 3.54
N PRO A 140 -5.08 -10.12 2.22
CA PRO A 140 -6.13 -9.99 1.22
C PRO A 140 -7.22 -11.06 1.41
N LYS A 141 -8.48 -10.63 1.33
CA LYS A 141 -9.62 -11.56 1.40
C LYS A 141 -9.57 -12.53 0.22
N ALA A 142 -9.54 -13.82 0.52
CA ALA A 142 -9.57 -14.90 -0.47
C ALA A 142 -10.89 -15.71 -0.37
N ASN A 143 -11.09 -16.66 -1.29
CA ASN A 143 -12.29 -17.48 -1.31
C ASN A 143 -12.47 -18.29 -0.02
N ASP A 144 -11.36 -18.82 0.52
CA ASP A 144 -11.35 -19.67 1.71
C ASP A 144 -11.06 -18.92 3.01
N PHE A 145 -10.67 -17.64 2.90
CA PHE A 145 -10.38 -16.76 4.04
C PHE A 145 -11.35 -15.58 4.07
N LYS A 146 -12.54 -15.84 4.61
CA LYS A 146 -13.66 -14.87 4.66
C LYS A 146 -13.97 -14.36 6.06
N ARG A 147 -13.47 -15.01 7.11
CA ARG A 147 -13.75 -14.70 8.53
C ARG A 147 -12.44 -14.56 9.29
N HIS A 148 -12.51 -13.87 10.42
CA HIS A 148 -11.36 -13.73 11.32
C HIS A 148 -10.99 -15.11 11.89
N ILE A 149 -9.69 -15.38 12.00
CA ILE A 149 -9.18 -16.59 12.64
C ILE A 149 -8.41 -16.15 13.89
N PRO A 150 -8.87 -16.48 15.11
CA PRO A 150 -8.07 -16.25 16.30
C PRO A 150 -6.83 -17.15 16.26
N VAL A 151 -5.68 -16.61 16.66
CA VAL A 151 -4.42 -17.36 16.71
C VAL A 151 -4.02 -17.48 18.17
N TYR A 152 -3.96 -18.72 18.66
CA TYR A 152 -3.56 -19.04 20.01
C TYR A 152 -2.12 -19.55 20.00
N VAL A 153 -1.30 -19.02 20.89
CA VAL A 153 0.10 -19.40 21.05
C VAL A 153 0.38 -19.67 22.52
N ASP A 154 1.12 -20.73 22.78
CA ASP A 154 1.36 -21.22 24.14
C ASP A 154 2.10 -20.17 24.98
N GLU A 155 2.98 -19.40 24.36
CA GLU A 155 3.76 -18.33 24.97
C GLU A 155 2.90 -17.18 25.53
N LEU A 156 1.62 -17.12 25.18
CA LEU A 156 0.69 -16.07 25.58
C LEU A 156 -0.55 -16.59 26.34
N LYS A 157 -0.61 -17.89 26.68
CA LYS A 157 -1.78 -18.53 27.33
C LYS A 157 -2.28 -17.83 28.60
N ASN A 158 -1.40 -17.21 29.38
CA ASN A 158 -1.72 -16.59 30.67
C ASN A 158 -1.90 -15.06 30.60
N LYS A 159 -1.96 -14.50 29.39
CA LYS A 159 -1.98 -13.05 29.21
C LYS A 159 -3.22 -12.62 28.41
N ALA A 160 -3.80 -11.47 28.74
CA ALA A 160 -4.99 -10.92 28.08
C ALA A 160 -4.68 -10.29 26.71
N TYR A 161 -3.96 -11.00 25.84
CA TYR A 161 -3.62 -10.54 24.49
C TYR A 161 -4.43 -11.26 23.43
N VAL A 162 -4.66 -10.57 22.31
CA VAL A 162 -5.47 -11.10 21.20
C VAL A 162 -4.69 -11.00 19.90
N ILE A 163 -4.28 -12.14 19.36
CA ILE A 163 -3.77 -12.25 17.98
C ILE A 163 -4.89 -12.75 17.08
N LYS A 164 -5.15 -12.06 15.96
CA LYS A 164 -6.15 -12.46 14.97
C LYS A 164 -5.62 -12.32 13.56
N ALA A 165 -5.83 -13.33 12.73
CA ALA A 165 -5.73 -13.18 11.28
C ALA A 165 -7.04 -12.60 10.73
N ILE A 166 -6.97 -11.53 9.96
CA ILE A 166 -8.12 -10.78 9.46
C ILE A 166 -8.08 -10.66 7.93
N PRO A 167 -9.14 -11.10 7.22
CA PRO A 167 -9.29 -10.88 5.79
C PRO A 167 -9.69 -9.44 5.50
N TYR A 168 -8.95 -8.78 4.62
CA TYR A 168 -9.22 -7.42 4.20
C TYR A 168 -9.68 -7.38 2.75
N SER A 169 -10.89 -6.88 2.54
CA SER A 169 -11.47 -6.77 1.20
C SER A 169 -10.88 -5.59 0.44
N LEU A 170 -10.35 -5.88 -0.75
CA LEU A 170 -9.90 -4.92 -1.77
C LEU A 170 -11.06 -4.38 -2.62
N ARG A 171 -12.29 -4.86 -2.42
CA ARG A 171 -13.45 -4.55 -3.29
C ARG A 171 -13.85 -3.07 -3.31
N SER A 172 -13.32 -2.25 -2.40
CA SER A 172 -13.59 -0.81 -2.35
C SER A 172 -12.71 0.04 -3.28
N THR A 173 -11.74 -0.56 -3.99
CA THR A 173 -10.71 0.19 -4.73
C THR A 173 -10.89 0.19 -6.24
N ILE A 174 -11.70 -0.74 -6.79
CA ILE A 174 -12.05 -0.81 -8.20
C ILE A 174 -13.51 -0.37 -8.33
N ARG A 175 -13.73 0.93 -8.52
CA ARG A 175 -15.00 1.51 -8.95
C ARG A 175 -14.71 2.47 -10.10
#